data_AF-A0A4Q3KTX3-F1
#
_entry.id   AF-A0A4Q3KTX3-F1
#
_cell.length_a   1.000
_cell.length_b   1.000
_cell.length_c   1.000
_cell.angle_alpha   90.00
_cell.angle_beta   90.00
_cell.angle_gamma   90.00
#
_symmetry.space_group_name_H-M   'P 1'
#
loop_
_entity.id
_entity.type
_entity.pdbx_description
1 polymer ?
#
loop_
_entity_poly.entity_id
_entity_poly.type
_entity_poly.pdbx_seq_one_letter_code
_entity_poly.pdbx_strand_id
1 'polypeptide(L)' 'MILITLAFLRPVDHDESQYVAAAILTAHGLLPYRDFAYLQTPLQPFLFAPIALLASTWTWPALRITNALLGAATIAVVH' A
#
# COMPACT_ATOMS: atom_id res chain seq x y z
N MET A 1 5.06 14.11 16.18
CA MET A 1 5.27 14.81 14.89
C MET A 1 6.54 14.38 14.19
N ILE A 2 7.69 14.32 14.88
CA ILE A 2 8.97 13.91 14.27
C ILE A 2 8.93 12.57 13.50
N LEU A 3 8.28 11.54 14.06
CA LEU A 3 8.19 10.22 13.40
C LEU A 3 7.39 10.26 12.09
N ILE A 4 6.35 11.11 12.00
CA ILE A 4 5.57 11.29 10.78
C ILE A 4 6.45 11.95 9.71
N THR A 5 7.15 13.02 10.08
CA THR A 5 8.06 13.71 9.16
C THR A 5 9.15 12.76 8.64
N LEU A 6 9.79 11.98 9.51
CA LEU A 6 10.77 10.97 9.10
C LEU A 6 10.15 9.89 8.20
N ALA A 7 8.93 9.46 8.51
CA ALA A 7 8.21 8.49 7.71
C ALA A 7 7.84 8.99 6.30
N PHE A 8 7.70 10.31 6.07
CA PHE A 8 7.51 10.86 4.72
C PHE A 8 8.83 11.15 4.00
N LEU A 9 9.88 11.52 4.74
CA LEU A 9 11.20 11.80 4.16
C LEU A 9 11.98 10.54 3.78
N ARG A 10 11.66 9.38 4.36
CA ARG A 10 12.35 8.15 4.01
C ARG A 10 12.10 7.80 2.53
N PRO A 11 13.15 7.38 1.79
CA PRO A 11 13.00 6.88 0.42
C PRO A 11 12.01 5.72 0.34
N VAL A 12 11.46 5.50 -0.84
CA VAL A 12 10.69 4.30 -1.16
C VAL A 12 11.65 3.11 -1.15
N ASP A 13 11.37 2.10 -0.33
CA ASP A 13 12.16 0.87 -0.29
C ASP A 13 11.76 -0.13 -1.40
N HIS A 14 12.56 -1.17 -1.57
CA HIS A 14 12.36 -2.14 -2.66
C HIS A 14 10.98 -2.81 -2.56
N ASP A 15 10.62 -3.30 -1.38
CA ASP A 15 9.36 -4.00 -1.16
C ASP A 15 8.17 -3.05 -1.29
N GLU A 16 8.30 -1.85 -0.73
CA GLU A 16 7.29 -0.79 -0.81
C GLU A 16 6.96 -0.45 -2.28
N SER A 17 7.97 -0.36 -3.13
CA SER A 17 7.76 -0.11 -4.56
C SER A 17 6.95 -1.22 -5.22
N GLN A 18 7.18 -2.48 -4.84
CA GLN A 18 6.44 -3.64 -5.37
C GLN A 18 4.99 -3.66 -4.87
N TYR A 19 4.73 -3.39 -3.58
CA TYR A 19 3.38 -3.35 -3.04
C TYR A 19 2.55 -2.20 -3.62
N VAL A 20 3.15 -1.01 -3.75
CA VAL A 20 2.51 0.15 -4.37
C VAL A 20 2.19 -0.14 -5.84
N ALA A 21 3.16 -0.68 -6.60
CA ALA A 21 2.94 -1.04 -8.00
C ALA A 21 1.85 -2.10 -8.15
N ALA A 22 1.84 -3.15 -7.31
CA ALA A 22 0.82 -4.19 -7.36
C ALA A 22 -0.60 -3.63 -7.11
N ALA A 23 -0.76 -2.72 -6.16
CA ALA A 23 -2.04 -2.05 -5.91
C ALA A 23 -2.48 -1.17 -7.10
N ILE A 24 -1.54 -0.43 -7.72
CA ILE A 24 -1.82 0.39 -8.92
C ILE A 24 -2.22 -0.49 -10.10
N LEU A 25 -1.49 -1.56 -10.40
CA LEU A 25 -1.79 -2.46 -11.52
C LEU A 25 -3.16 -3.14 -11.31
N THR A 26 -3.45 -3.56 -10.07
CA THR A 26 -4.74 -4.15 -9.72
C THR A 26 -5.88 -3.14 -9.83
N ALA A 27 -5.64 -1.87 -9.47
CA ALA A 27 -6.61 -0.78 -9.69
C ALA A 27 -6.93 -0.55 -11.17
N HIS A 28 -5.99 -0.88 -12.08
CA HIS A 28 -6.20 -0.84 -13.53
C HIS A 28 -6.77 -2.15 -14.10
N GLY A 29 -7.21 -3.08 -13.25
CA GLY A 29 -7.87 -4.33 -13.65
C GLY A 29 -6.93 -5.49 -14.00
N LEU A 30 -5.62 -5.33 -13.77
CA LEU A 30 -4.65 -6.43 -13.96
C LEU A 30 -4.65 -7.36 -12.75
N LEU A 31 -4.56 -8.67 -12.98
CA LEU A 31 -4.61 -9.66 -11.92
C LEU A 31 -3.21 -10.11 -11.49
N PRO A 32 -2.90 -10.13 -10.17
CA PRO A 32 -1.67 -10.74 -9.65
C PRO A 32 -1.48 -12.18 -10.16
N TYR A 33 -0.24 -12.57 -10.41
CA TYR A 33 0.21 -13.86 -10.96
C TYR A 33 -0.18 -14.17 -12.41
N ARG A 34 -1.23 -13.54 -12.94
CA ARG A 34 -1.66 -13.70 -14.33
C ARG A 34 -1.05 -12.63 -15.23
N ASP A 35 -1.25 -11.37 -14.86
CA ASP A 35 -0.90 -10.24 -15.71
C ASP A 35 0.41 -9.56 -15.25
N PHE A 36 0.83 -9.81 -14.00
CA PHE A 36 2.13 -9.39 -13.48
C PHE A 36 2.64 -10.36 -12.40
N ALA A 37 3.96 -10.43 -12.25
CA ALA A 37 4.59 -11.24 -11.21
C ALA A 37 4.35 -10.62 -9.83
N TYR A 38 3.90 -11.44 -8.90
CA TYR A 38 3.73 -11.07 -7.50
C TYR A 38 4.14 -12.26 -6.63
N LEU A 39 4.90 -12.02 -5.56
CA LEU A 39 5.50 -13.09 -4.75
C LEU A 39 4.69 -13.41 -3.49
N GLN A 40 3.93 -12.44 -2.98
CA GLN A 40 3.11 -12.57 -1.77
C GLN A 40 1.69 -13.01 -2.11
N THR A 41 0.89 -13.41 -1.12
CA THR A 41 -0.57 -13.65 -1.28
C THR A 41 -1.30 -12.38 -1.72
N PRO A 42 -2.34 -12.45 -2.55
CA PRO A 42 -2.81 -11.29 -3.32
C PRO A 42 -3.85 -10.43 -2.57
N LEU A 43 -4.10 -10.69 -1.29
CA LEU A 43 -5.15 -10.00 -0.55
C LEU A 43 -4.93 -8.48 -0.52
N GLN A 44 -3.72 -8.04 -0.21
CA GLN A 44 -3.39 -6.62 -0.10
C GLN A 44 -3.61 -5.84 -1.41
N PRO A 45 -3.08 -6.26 -2.58
CA PRO A 45 -3.32 -5.51 -3.82
C PRO A 45 -4.80 -5.42 -4.18
N PHE A 46 -5.62 -6.45 -3.90
CA PHE A 46 -7.07 -6.36 -4.11
C PHE A 46 -7.76 -5.39 -3.15
N LEU A 47 -7.41 -5.41 -1.85
CA LEU A 47 -7.99 -4.49 -0.87
C LEU A 47 -7.54 -3.04 -1.08
N PHE A 48 -6.32 -2.82 -1.54
CA PHE A 48 -5.73 -1.49 -1.66
C PHE A 48 -5.94 -0.87 -3.05
N ALA A 49 -6.34 -1.66 -4.05
CA ALA A 49 -6.65 -1.17 -5.39
C ALA A 49 -7.69 -0.01 -5.41
N PRO A 50 -8.82 -0.07 -4.67
CA PRO A 50 -9.75 1.06 -4.62
C PRO A 50 -9.12 2.34 -4.05
N ILE A 51 -8.23 2.20 -3.07
CA ILE A 51 -7.51 3.34 -2.47
C ILE A 51 -6.54 3.93 -3.50
N ALA A 52 -5.79 3.09 -4.21
CA ALA A 52 -4.90 3.52 -5.28
C ALA A 52 -5.65 4.23 -6.41
N LEU A 53 -6.82 3.73 -6.81
CA LEU A 53 -7.68 4.36 -7.82
C LEU A 53 -8.11 5.77 -7.39
N LEU A 54 -8.57 5.93 -6.14
CA LEU A 54 -9.02 7.21 -5.60
C LEU A 54 -7.86 8.19 -5.37
N ALA A 55 -6.70 7.69 -4.95
CA ALA A 55 -5.54 8.52 -4.63
C ALA A 55 -4.74 8.95 -5.88
N SER A 56 -4.78 8.18 -6.97
CA SER A 56 -4.10 8.49 -8.24
C SER A 56 -2.61 8.80 -8.01
N THR A 57 -2.12 9.99 -8.37
CA THR A 57 -0.74 10.45 -8.14
C THR A 57 -0.31 10.38 -6.66
N TRP A 58 -1.27 10.43 -5.73
CA TRP A 58 -1.04 10.34 -4.28
C TRP A 58 -1.12 8.90 -3.74
N THR A 59 -1.06 7.87 -4.60
CA THR A 59 -1.17 6.47 -4.17
C THR A 59 -0.13 6.09 -3.12
N TRP A 60 1.15 6.37 -3.37
CA TRP A 60 2.23 6.07 -2.43
C TRP A 60 1.97 6.60 -1.00
N PRO A 61 1.74 7.91 -0.81
CA PRO A 61 1.50 8.45 0.53
C PRO A 61 0.17 7.97 1.12
N ALA A 62 -0.87 7.78 0.29
CA ALA A 62 -2.14 7.22 0.75
C ALA A 62 -1.95 5.81 1.33
N LEU A 63 -1.20 4.92 0.66
CA LEU A 63 -0.95 3.57 1.14
C LEU A 63 -0.05 3.52 2.37
N ARG A 64 0.89 4.48 2.55
CA ARG A 64 1.62 4.64 3.83
C ARG A 64 0.66 4.95 4.97
N ILE A 65 -0.26 5.90 4.76
CA ILE A 65 -1.27 6.28 5.77
C ILE A 65 -2.20 5.10 6.06
N THR A 66 -2.68 4.38 5.03
CA THR A 66 -3.52 3.19 5.21
C THR A 66 -2.83 2.15 6.08
N ASN A 67 -1.57 1.81 5.80
CA ASN A 67 -0.82 0.85 6.62
C ASN A 67 -0.64 1.34 8.06
N ALA A 68 -0.34 2.64 8.26
CA ALA A 68 -0.22 3.21 9.60
C ALA A 68 -1.54 3.12 10.39
N LEU A 69 -2.68 3.39 9.75
CA LEU A 69 -4.00 3.27 10.35
C LEU A 69 -4.37 1.82 10.70
N LEU A 70 -4.07 0.86 9.81
CA LEU A 70 -4.28 -0.56 10.10
C LEU A 70 -3.41 -1.03 11.27
N GLY A 71 -2.17 -0.57 11.36
CA GLY A 71 -1.29 -0.82 12.50
C GLY A 71 -1.88 -0.25 13.80
N ALA A 72 -2.34 1.00 13.79
CA ALA A 72 -2.97 1.63 14.96
C ALA A 72 -4.27 0.91 15.37
N ALA A 73 -5.11 0.53 14.40
CA ALA A 73 -6.32 -0.24 14.65
C ALA A 73 -6.02 -1.61 15.26
N THR A 74 -4.95 -2.27 14.79
CA THR A 74 -4.50 -3.56 15.36
C THR A 74 -4.14 -3.40 16.84
N ILE A 75 -3.40 -2.35 17.20
CA ILE A 75 -3.07 -2.06 18.61
C ILE A 75 -4.36 -1.87 19.43
N ALA A 76 -5.32 -1.08 18.92
CA ALA A 76 -6.57 -0.80 19.63
C ALA A 76 -7.53 -2.00 19.74
N VAL A 77 -7.40 -3.01 18.86
CA VAL A 77 -8.19 -4.24 18.92
C VAL A 77 -7.58 -5.27 19.85
N VAL A 78 -6.25 -5.28 19.99
CA VAL A 78 -5.50 -6.27 20.77
C VAL A 78 -5.24 -5.82 22.22
N HIS A 79 -5.26 -4.51 22.49
CA HIS A 79 -5.08 -3.90 23.82
C HIS A 79 -6.31 -3.12 24.24
#